data_AF-A0A958KDY8-F1
#
_entry.id   AF-A0A958KDY8-F1
#
_cell.length_a   1.000
_cell.length_b   1.000
_cell.length_c   1.000
_cell.angle_alpha   90.00
_cell.angle_beta   90.00
_cell.angle_gamma   90.00
#
_symmetry.space_group_name_H-M   'P 1'
#
loop_
_entity.id
_entity.type
_entity.pdbx_description
1 polymer ?
#
loop_
_entity_poly.entity_id
_entity_poly.type
_entity_poly.pdbx_seq_one_letter_code
_entity_poly.pdbx_strand_id
1 'polypeptide(L)' 'MKKEYDLKKLKKRPGKAKTSTSAAKVPISIRLDGAVLSEFKTEAERLGMPYQTFIGSILHRYANGELVDKTIAKKILK' A
#
# COMPACT_ATOMS: atom_id res chain seq x y z
N MET A 1 5.63 -30.29 15.17
CA MET A 1 4.91 -30.56 13.90
C MET A 1 4.23 -31.91 14.02
N LYS A 2 2.93 -32.04 13.71
CA LYS A 2 2.24 -33.33 13.78
C LYS A 2 2.85 -34.30 12.76
N LYS A 3 3.08 -35.55 13.15
CA LYS A 3 3.67 -36.62 12.31
C LYS A 3 2.82 -36.99 11.08
N GLU A 4 1.60 -36.49 11.02
CA GLU A 4 0.60 -36.78 9.99
C GLU A 4 0.85 -36.05 8.65
N TYR A 5 1.72 -35.04 8.62
CA TYR A 5 2.07 -34.36 7.37
C TYR A 5 3.27 -35.02 6.68
N ASP A 6 3.00 -36.03 5.84
CA ASP A 6 3.98 -36.62 4.94
C ASP A 6 4.23 -35.68 3.74
N LEU A 7 5.06 -34.67 3.95
CA LEU A 7 5.41 -33.65 2.96
C LEU A 7 6.04 -34.24 1.68
N LYS A 8 6.54 -35.49 1.72
CA LYS A 8 7.13 -36.17 0.56
C LYS A 8 6.09 -36.60 -0.48
N LYS A 9 4.81 -36.68 -0.10
CA LYS A 9 3.71 -37.04 -1.02
C LYS A 9 3.04 -35.84 -1.68
N LEU A 10 3.49 -34.61 -1.37
CA LEU A 10 2.93 -33.41 -1.96
C LEU A 10 3.37 -33.27 -3.42
N LYS A 11 2.42 -33.37 -4.36
CA LYS A 11 2.66 -33.07 -5.77
C LYS A 11 2.97 -31.57 -5.90
N LYS A 12 4.13 -31.23 -6.48
CA LYS A 12 4.48 -29.85 -6.82
C LYS A 12 3.40 -29.29 -7.74
N ARG A 13 2.84 -28.13 -7.40
CA ARG A 13 1.81 -27.49 -8.24
C ARG A 13 2.37 -27.27 -9.64
N PRO A 14 1.74 -27.81 -10.70
CA PRO A 14 2.18 -27.55 -12.06
C PRO A 14 1.90 -26.07 -12.42
N GLY A 15 2.91 -25.41 -12.97
CA GLY A 15 2.86 -24.00 -13.37
C GLY A 15 3.78 -23.09 -12.55
N LYS A 16 4.26 -22.00 -13.16
CA LYS A 16 4.95 -20.93 -12.41
C LYS A 16 3.95 -20.31 -11.43
N ALA A 17 4.42 -19.94 -10.24
CA ALA A 17 3.62 -19.12 -9.35
C ALA A 17 3.13 -17.91 -10.14
N LYS A 18 1.82 -17.68 -10.20
CA LYS A 18 1.22 -16.49 -10.82
C LYS A 18 1.55 -15.27 -9.96
N THR A 19 2.81 -14.87 -9.90
CA THR A 19 3.20 -13.53 -9.49
C THR A 19 3.14 -12.71 -10.76
N SER A 20 1.99 -12.10 -11.06
CA SER A 20 1.95 -11.10 -12.13
C SER A 20 3.00 -10.05 -11.78
N THR A 21 3.91 -9.75 -12.71
CA THR A 21 4.97 -8.75 -12.50
C THR A 21 4.39 -7.40 -12.09
N SER A 22 3.15 -7.10 -12.49
CA SER A 22 2.39 -5.91 -12.09
C SER A 22 1.91 -5.90 -10.64
N ALA A 23 1.83 -7.05 -9.96
CA ALA A 23 1.40 -7.13 -8.56
C ALA A 23 2.57 -7.05 -7.57
N ALA A 24 3.81 -7.07 -8.06
CA ALA A 24 4.99 -6.96 -7.22
C ALA A 24 5.19 -5.50 -6.78
N LYS A 25 5.37 -5.29 -5.47
CA LYS A 25 5.75 -3.98 -4.94
C LYS A 25 7.19 -3.67 -5.33
N VAL A 26 7.43 -2.50 -5.93
CA VAL A 26 8.77 -2.01 -6.25
C VAL A 26 9.24 -1.10 -5.11
N PRO A 27 10.41 -1.35 -4.51
CA PRO A 27 10.99 -0.44 -3.53
C PRO A 27 11.47 0.83 -4.25
N ILE A 28 10.99 1.99 -3.80
CA ILE A 28 11.38 3.29 -4.34
C ILE A 28 11.91 4.18 -3.21
N SER A 29 12.92 4.98 -3.50
CA SER A 29 13.44 6.01 -2.58
C SER A 29 12.91 7.37 -3.03
N ILE A 30 12.29 8.10 -2.12
CA ILE A 30 11.73 9.44 -2.36
C ILE A 30 12.30 10.39 -1.32
N ARG A 31 12.79 11.54 -1.75
CA ARG A 31 13.16 12.63 -0.83
C ARG A 31 11.90 13.42 -0.48
N LEU A 32 11.68 13.61 0.81
CA LEU A 32 10.56 14.37 1.35
C LEU A 32 11.12 15.37 2.36
N ASP A 33 10.42 16.50 2.52
CA ASP A 33 10.67 17.41 3.64
C ASP A 33 10.39 16.67 4.95
N GLY A 34 11.22 16.90 5.97
CA GLY A 34 11.05 16.35 7.30
C GLY A 34 9.74 16.80 7.95
N ALA A 35 9.30 18.04 7.71
CA ALA A 35 8.04 18.55 8.23
C ALA A 35 6.85 17.75 7.66
N VAL A 36 6.84 17.54 6.33
CA VAL A 36 5.82 16.76 5.62
C VAL A 36 5.81 15.30 6.08
N LEU A 37 6.99 14.70 6.27
CA LEU A 37 7.08 13.34 6.80
C LEU A 37 6.49 13.22 8.21
N SER A 38 6.68 14.24 9.05
CA SER A 38 6.12 14.28 10.40
C SER A 38 4.60 14.30 10.36
N GLU A 39 4.00 15.15 9.52
CA GLU A 39 2.54 15.21 9.36
C GLU A 39 1.95 13.87 8.90
N PHE A 40 2.57 13.22 7.91
CA PHE A 40 2.13 11.89 7.46
C PHE A 40 2.20 10.83 8.57
N LYS A 41 3.22 10.88 9.43
CA LYS A 41 3.32 9.96 10.58
C LYS A 41 2.21 10.19 11.59
N THR A 42 2.00 11.45 12.00
CA THR A 42 0.93 11.81 12.94
C THR A 42 -0.45 11.38 12.42
N GLU A 43 -0.73 11.62 11.14
CA GLU A 43 -2.02 11.25 10.56
C GLU A 43 -2.17 9.73 10.39
N ALA A 44 -1.10 9.02 10.04
CA ALA A 44 -1.11 7.57 9.97
C ALA A 44 -1.32 6.92 11.36
N GLU A 45 -0.69 7.47 12.41
CA GLU A 45 -0.92 7.07 13.80
C GLU A 45 -2.37 7.30 14.22
N ARG A 46 -2.94 8.46 13.88
CA ARG A 46 -4.36 8.78 14.12
C ARG A 46 -5.31 7.78 13.47
N LEU A 47 -4.95 7.28 12.29
CA LEU A 47 -5.70 6.26 11.54
C LEU A 47 -5.36 4.82 11.97
N GLY A 48 -4.39 4.62 12.87
CA GLY A 48 -3.96 3.31 13.33
C GLY A 48 -3.26 2.47 12.26
N MET A 49 -2.59 3.11 11.29
CA MET A 49 -1.92 2.42 10.17
C MET A 49 -0.44 2.84 10.03
N PRO A 50 0.42 1.99 9.43
CA PRO A 50 1.80 2.37 9.16
C PRO A 50 1.90 3.55 8.17
N TYR A 51 2.80 4.51 8.43
CA TYR A 51 2.95 5.70 7.58
C TYR A 51 3.31 5.36 6.13
N GLN A 52 4.07 4.30 5.88
CA GLN A 52 4.39 3.86 4.51
C GLN A 52 3.13 3.39 3.77
N THR A 53 2.23 2.69 4.47
CA THR A 53 0.95 2.23 3.92
C THR A 53 0.04 3.42 3.65
N PHE A 54 0.04 4.43 4.52
CA PHE A 54 -0.74 5.64 4.34
C PHE A 54 -0.30 6.45 3.13
N ILE A 55 1.00 6.70 2.99
CA ILE A 55 1.56 7.37 1.81
C ILE A 55 1.20 6.60 0.53
N GLY A 56 1.34 5.27 0.57
CA GLY A 56 0.97 4.41 -0.56
C GLY A 56 -0.51 4.50 -0.94
N SER A 57 -1.43 4.55 0.04
CA SER A 57 -2.85 4.68 -0.25
C SER A 57 -3.20 6.04 -0.85
N ILE A 58 -2.57 7.12 -0.40
CA ILE A 58 -2.73 8.45 -0.99
C ILE A 58 -2.26 8.46 -2.44
N LEU A 59 -1.07 7.92 -2.73
CA LEU A 59 -0.54 7.87 -4.10
C LEU A 59 -1.44 7.04 -5.02
N HIS A 60 -1.97 5.92 -4.55
CA HIS A 60 -2.92 5.10 -5.30
C HIS A 60 -4.21 5.86 -5.61
N ARG A 61 -4.81 6.51 -4.60
CA ARG A 61 -6.02 7.30 -4.76
C ARG A 61 -5.81 8.51 -5.67
N TYR A 62 -4.65 9.15 -5.58
CA TYR A 62 -4.28 10.25 -6.48
C TYR A 62 -4.15 9.77 -7.93
N ALA A 63 -3.46 8.65 -8.16
CA ALA A 63 -3.33 8.06 -9.50
C ALA A 63 -4.68 7.65 -10.10
N ASN A 64 -5.64 7.23 -9.28
CA ASN A 64 -6.99 6.87 -9.70
C ASN A 64 -7.95 8.07 -9.82
N GLY A 65 -7.51 9.29 -9.48
CA GLY A 65 -8.36 10.49 -9.53
C GLY A 65 -9.38 10.62 -8.39
N GLU A 66 -9.23 9.85 -7.31
CA GLU A 66 -10.12 9.87 -6.14
C GLU A 66 -9.76 10.95 -5.11
N LEU A 67 -8.61 11.61 -5.27
CA LEU A 67 -8.24 12.76 -4.44
C LEU A 67 -8.80 14.05 -5.06
N VAL A 68 -9.78 14.65 -4.38
CA VAL A 68 -10.31 15.96 -4.72
C VAL A 68 -9.60 17.02 -3.90
N ASP A 69 -9.15 18.10 -4.56
CA ASP A 69 -8.58 19.25 -3.88
C ASP A 69 -9.63 19.90 -2.97
N LYS A 70 -9.23 20.23 -1.73
CA LYS A 70 -10.10 20.91 -0.75
C LYS A 70 -10.64 22.24 -1.27
N THR A 71 -9.89 22.92 -2.14
CA THR A 71 -10.32 24.18 -2.78
C THR A 71 -11.48 23.95 -3.74
N ILE A 72 -11.43 22.87 -4.53
CA ILE A 72 -12.50 22.46 -5.45
C ILE A 72 -13.72 21.99 -4.66
N ALA A 73 -13.52 21.18 -3.62
CA ALA A 73 -14.61 20.71 -2.76
C ALA A 73 -15.37 21.89 -2.11
N LYS A 74 -14.66 22.90 -1.59
CA LYS A 74 -15.28 24.12 -1.03
C LYS A 74 -16.06 24.93 -2.05
N LYS A 75 -15.68 24.89 -3.33
CA LYS A 75 -16.37 25.61 -4.41
C LYS A 75 -17.67 24.91 -4.85
N ILE A 76 -17.74 23.59 -4.70
CA ILE A 76 -18.93 22.78 -5.05
C ILE A 76 -19.95 22.78 -3.89
N LEU A 77 -19.49 22.85 -2.64
CA LEU A 77 -20.34 22.89 -1.44
C LEU A 77 -20.84 24.29 -1.06
N LYS A 78 -20.54 25.31 -1.87
CA LYS A 78 -20.99 26.70 -1.67
C LYS A 78 -21.94 27.09 -2.78
#